data_AF-A0A1V9YRQ3-F1
#
_entry.id   AF-A0A1V9YRQ3-F1
#
_cell.length_a   1.000
_cell.length_b   1.000
_cell.length_c   1.000
_cell.angle_alpha   90.00
_cell.angle_beta   90.00
_cell.angle_gamma   90.00
#
_symmetry.space_group_name_H-M   'P 1'
#
loop_
_entity.id
_entity.type
_entity.pdbx_description
1 polymer ?
#
loop_
_entity_poly.entity_id
_entity_poly.type
_entity_poly.pdbx_seq_one_letter_code
_entity_poly.pdbx_strand_id
1 'polypeptide(L)' 'MLSYVVQERLDASRIFNMDESGFLSHSKSKKVVAAKGSPNVWAQTMASSFHLTYATCVSASGFIVPP' A
#
# COMPACT_ATOMS: atom_id res chain seq x y z
N MET A 1 -8.11 11.62 -28.28
CA MET A 1 -7.16 11.24 -27.21
C MET A 1 -5.79 10.88 -27.80
N LEU A 2 -5.69 9.86 -28.66
CA LEU A 2 -4.43 9.49 -29.34
C LEU A 2 -3.79 10.64 -30.15
N SER A 3 -4.57 11.47 -30.85
CA SER A 3 -4.04 12.61 -31.62
C SER A 3 -3.37 13.67 -30.74
N TYR A 4 -3.92 13.93 -29.55
CA TYR A 4 -3.39 14.91 -28.61
C TYR A 4 -2.07 14.46 -27.98
N VAL A 5 -1.95 13.17 -27.66
CA VAL A 5 -0.71 12.56 -27.12
C VAL A 5 0.45 12.72 -28.10
N VAL A 6 0.21 12.49 -29.39
CA VAL A 6 1.23 12.63 -30.44
C VAL A 6 1.59 14.09 -30.67
N GLN A 7 0.60 14.99 -30.69
CA GLN A 7 0.78 16.41 -30.97
C GLN A 7 1.55 17.12 -29.85
N GLU A 8 1.25 16.79 -28.59
CA GLU A 8 1.89 17.36 -27.39
C GLU A 8 3.15 16.58 -26.95
N ARG A 9 3.54 15.54 -27.72
CA ARG A 9 4.68 14.67 -27.41
C ARG A 9 4.65 14.15 -25.96
N LEU A 10 3.46 13.77 -25.50
CA LEU A 10 3.30 13.28 -24.14
C LEU A 10 4.02 11.94 -23.99
N ASP A 11 4.98 11.90 -23.08
CA ASP A 11 5.72 10.71 -22.70
C ASP A 11 5.28 10.21 -21.31
N ALA A 12 5.78 9.04 -20.92
CA ALA A 12 5.42 8.39 -19.67
C ALA A 12 5.73 9.23 -18.41
N SER A 13 6.61 10.23 -18.49
CA SER A 13 6.94 11.11 -17.36
C SER A 13 5.85 12.14 -17.08
N ARG A 14 4.89 12.34 -18.00
CA ARG A 14 3.82 13.35 -17.89
C ARG A 14 2.47 12.77 -17.49
N ILE A 15 2.36 11.45 -17.39
CA ILE A 15 1.14 10.77 -16.96
C ILE A 15 1.34 10.32 -15.53
N PHE A 16 0.51 10.85 -14.62
CA PHE A 16 0.51 10.52 -13.22
C PHE A 16 -0.79 9.83 -12.83
N ASN A 17 -0.68 8.81 -12.00
CA ASN A 17 -1.81 8.29 -11.23
C ASN A 17 -1.62 8.67 -9.76
N MET A 18 -2.72 8.97 -9.09
CA MET A 18 -2.76 9.21 -7.66
C MET A 18 -3.90 8.38 -7.08
N ASP A 19 -3.59 7.67 -6.00
CA ASP A 19 -4.61 6.92 -5.27
C ASP A 19 -4.28 6.92 -3.78
N GLU A 20 -5.32 6.74 -2.98
CA GLU A 20 -5.25 6.58 -1.54
C GLU A 20 -5.46 5.11 -1.16
N SER A 21 -4.60 4.59 -0.28
CA SER A 21 -4.79 3.25 0.26
C SER A 21 -4.71 3.25 1.78
N GLY A 22 -5.58 2.46 2.40
CA GLY A 22 -5.57 2.24 3.84
C GLY A 22 -4.37 1.41 4.28
N PHE A 23 -3.66 1.89 5.30
CA PHE A 23 -2.71 1.08 6.06
C PHE A 23 -3.49 0.17 7.01
N LEU A 24 -3.92 -0.98 6.48
CA LEU A 24 -4.49 -2.03 7.31
C LEU A 24 -3.34 -2.65 8.11
N SER A 25 -3.27 -2.39 9.42
CA SER A 25 -2.45 -3.16 10.34
C SER A 25 -3.04 -4.58 10.42
N HIS A 26 -2.79 -5.40 9.41
CA HIS A 26 -3.21 -6.78 9.41
C HIS A 26 -2.55 -7.44 10.62
N SER A 27 -3.34 -7.90 11.59
CA SER A 27 -2.85 -8.84 12.60
C SER A 27 -2.60 -10.17 11.89
N LYS A 28 -1.49 -10.24 11.14
CA LYS A 28 -1.02 -11.53 10.63
C LYS A 28 -0.81 -12.41 11.85
N SER A 29 -1.65 -13.43 12.00
CA SER A 29 -1.46 -14.46 13.03
C SER A 29 -0.03 -14.99 12.87
N LYS A 30 0.81 -14.74 13.88
CA LYS A 30 2.20 -15.20 13.86
C LYS A 30 2.18 -16.70 14.06
N LYS A 31 2.91 -17.45 13.22
CA LYS A 31 3.23 -18.85 13.53
C LYS A 31 4.16 -18.84 14.74
N VAL A 32 3.73 -19.49 15.82
CA VAL A 32 4.52 -19.64 17.05
C VAL A 32 4.86 -21.11 17.24
N VAL A 33 6.06 -21.38 17.78
CA VAL A 33 6.45 -22.72 18.21
C VAL A 33 6.12 -22.82 19.71
N ALA A 34 5.36 -23.84 20.08
CA ALA A 34 4.99 -24.10 21.46
C ALA A 34 5.35 -25.54 21.85
N ALA A 35 5.66 -25.76 23.13
CA ALA A 35 5.84 -27.11 23.66
C ALA A 35 4.56 -27.93 23.50
N LYS A 36 4.70 -29.24 23.20
CA LYS A 36 3.56 -30.16 23.07
C LYS A 36 2.74 -30.17 24.36
N GLY A 37 1.45 -29.86 24.26
CA GLY A 37 0.54 -29.75 25.42
C GLY A 37 0.41 -28.35 26.03
N SER A 38 1.04 -27.33 25.43
CA SER A 38 0.90 -25.96 25.93
C SER A 38 -0.54 -25.46 25.79
N PRO A 39 -1.20 -25.02 26.87
CA PRO A 39 -2.60 -24.60 26.84
C PRO A 39 -2.80 -23.21 26.21
N ASN A 40 -1.73 -22.44 26.02
CA ASN A 40 -1.80 -21.03 25.65
C ASN A 40 -1.09 -20.78 24.31
N VAL A 41 -1.74 -21.17 23.21
CA VAL A 41 -1.35 -20.77 21.85
C VAL A 41 -2.44 -19.85 21.31
N TRP A 42 -2.33 -18.56 21.61
CA TRP A 42 -3.27 -17.55 21.15
C TRP A 42 -2.53 -16.27 20.75
N ALA A 43 -3.14 -15.49 19.88
CA ALA A 43 -2.62 -14.20 19.43
C ALA A 43 -3.62 -13.11 19.79
N GLN A 44 -3.15 -12.03 20.43
CA GLN A 44 -3.96 -10.84 20.61
C GLN A 44 -3.91 -10.01 19.33
N THR A 45 -5.07 -9.82 18.71
CA THR A 45 -5.21 -8.80 17.68
C THR A 45 -5.33 -7.45 18.38
N MET A 46 -4.28 -6.62 18.29
CA MET A 46 -4.40 -5.23 18.68
C MET A 46 -5.10 -4.48 17.53
N ALA A 47 -6.32 -4.01 17.76
CA ALA A 47 -6.95 -3.07 16.86
C ALA A 47 -6.16 -1.75 16.93
N SER A 48 -5.79 -1.16 15.79
CA SER A 48 -5.23 0.19 15.80
C SER A 48 -6.30 1.15 16.32
N SER A 49 -5.92 2.06 17.22
CA SER A 49 -6.83 3.11 17.72
C SER A 49 -7.03 4.26 16.71
N PHE A 50 -6.45 4.14 15.51
CA PHE A 50 -6.48 5.14 14.46
C PHE A 50 -6.59 4.46 13.10
N HIS A 51 -7.23 5.17 12.16
CA HIS A 51 -7.24 4.83 10.75
C HIS A 51 -6.08 5.57 10.09
N LEU A 52 -5.13 4.83 9.53
CA LEU A 52 -4.02 5.39 8.75
C LEU A 52 -4.27 5.07 7.29
N THR A 53 -4.16 6.09 6.45
CA THR A 53 -4.17 5.96 4.99
C THR A 53 -2.92 6.66 4.46
N TYR A 54 -2.45 6.22 3.30
CA TYR A 54 -1.39 6.91 2.57
C TYR A 54 -1.90 7.26 1.17
N ALA A 55 -1.56 8.45 0.70
CA ALA A 55 -1.75 8.85 -0.68
C ALA A 55 -0.41 8.71 -1.41
N THR A 56 -0.42 8.07 -2.57
CA THR A 56 0.77 7.94 -3.41
C THR A 56 0.47 8.44 -4.81
N CYS A 57 1.36 9.27 -5.34
CA CYS A 57 1.31 9.74 -6.71
C CYS A 57 2.56 9.27 -7.45
N VAL A 58 2.36 8.58 -8.58
CA VAL A 58 3.44 7.95 -9.35
C VAL A 58 3.23 8.22 -10.84
N SER A 59 4.30 8.57 -11.54
CA SER A 59 4.26 8.69 -13.00
C SER A 59 4.35 7.33 -13.68
N ALA A 60 3.90 7.23 -14.93
CA ALA A 60 4.10 6.03 -15.75
C ALA A 60 5.60 5.75 -16.03
N SER A 61 6.48 6.72 -15.83
CA SER A 61 7.94 6.56 -15.89
C SER A 61 8.57 6.12 -14.56
N GLY A 62 7.77 5.90 -13.51
CA GLY A 62 8.23 5.43 -12.20
C GLY A 62 8.72 6.52 -11.23
N PHE A 63 8.50 7.81 -11.55
CA PHE A 63 8.79 8.89 -10.61
C PHE A 63 7.71 8.93 -9.52
N ILE A 64 8.12 8.91 -8.25
CA ILE A 64 7.23 8.96 -7.09
C ILE A 64 7.29 10.38 -6.51
N VAL A 65 6.13 11.01 -6.32
CA VAL A 65 6.04 12.31 -5.65
C VAL A 65 6.24 12.10 -4.14
N PRO A 66 7.22 12.76 -3.50
CA PRO A 66 7.41 12.68 -2.06
C PRO A 66 6.20 13.26 -1.30
N PRO A 67 5.83 12.69 -0.14
CA PRO A 67 4.77 13.20 0.72
C PRO A 67 5.11 14.53 1.39
#